data_AF-A0A5U2S5P4-F1
#
_entry.id   AF-A0A5U2S5P4-F1
#
_cell.length_a   1.000
_cell.length_b   1.000
_cell.length_c   1.000
_cell.angle_alpha   90.00
_cell.angle_beta   90.00
_cell.angle_gamma   90.00
#
_symmetry.space_group_name_H-M   'P 1'
#
loop_
_entity.id
_entity.type
_entity.pdbx_description
1 polymer ?
#
loop_
_entity_poly.entity_id
_entity_poly.type
_entity_poly.pdbx_seq_one_letter_code
_entity_poly.pdbx_strand_id
1 'polypeptide(L)'
;MMKKSVAMLAVCMLAQSHLAIAAGAPAPQEINIVLLGTKGGPSLLNTAKLPQATALTIGDKIWLIDAGYGASLQLVKNGIPLRNINTILLTHLHSDHILDYPSLLMNAWASGLQDHTIQVYGPPGTQAMTKASWKVFDRDITLRMEEEGKPDPRNLVKATDIGQGVIYKDELVTISALKVPHSPFPDGEAFAYRFDTQGKRIVFSGDTSWFPPLATFAQGADILVHEAVHVPSVAKLANSIGNGKTLAEAIASHHTTIEDVGKIAREAHVKKLVLSHLVPATVADDVWQQEAMKNYPGPVIVGHDNMTISVP
;
A
#
# COMPACT_ATOMS: atom_id res chain seq x y z
N MET A 1 67.08 -27.52 61.24
CA MET A 1 66.46 -26.21 60.96
C MET A 1 65.36 -26.40 59.92
N MET A 2 64.36 -25.51 59.89
CA MET A 2 63.17 -25.44 59.00
C MET A 2 61.90 -26.10 59.55
N LYS A 3 61.11 -25.27 60.25
CA LYS A 3 59.65 -25.42 60.44
C LYS A 3 58.96 -25.04 59.13
N LYS A 4 58.04 -25.87 58.63
CA LYS A 4 57.16 -25.54 57.50
C LYS A 4 55.84 -24.99 58.05
N SER A 5 55.52 -23.75 57.68
CA SER A 5 54.21 -23.12 57.92
C SER A 5 53.24 -23.48 56.80
N VAL A 6 52.03 -23.90 57.15
CA VAL A 6 50.90 -24.11 56.23
C VAL A 6 50.10 -22.81 56.18
N ALA A 7 49.97 -22.21 54.99
CA ALA A 7 49.11 -21.06 54.76
C ALA A 7 47.75 -21.52 54.22
N MET A 8 46.69 -21.13 54.92
CA MET A 8 45.29 -21.40 54.57
C MET A 8 44.81 -20.29 53.62
N LEU A 9 44.51 -20.64 52.37
CA LEU A 9 44.01 -19.70 51.36
C LEU A 9 42.49 -19.57 51.50
N ALA A 10 42.00 -18.42 51.96
CA ALA A 10 40.58 -18.09 51.96
C ALA A 10 40.17 -17.62 50.56
N VAL A 11 39.29 -18.36 49.89
CA VAL A 11 38.68 -17.97 48.61
C VAL A 11 37.40 -17.18 48.89
N CYS A 12 37.43 -15.86 48.68
CA CYS A 12 36.23 -15.03 48.61
C CYS A 12 35.55 -15.23 47.25
N MET A 13 34.36 -15.84 47.24
CA MET A 13 33.46 -15.81 46.09
C MET A 13 32.78 -14.45 46.03
N LEU A 14 33.13 -13.63 45.03
CA LEU A 14 32.36 -12.45 44.64
C LEU A 14 31.25 -12.89 43.68
N ALA A 15 29.99 -12.80 44.12
CA ALA A 15 28.83 -12.99 43.25
C ALA A 15 28.73 -11.80 42.29
N GLN A 16 28.98 -12.02 41.00
CA GLN A 16 28.71 -11.05 39.95
C GLN A 16 27.21 -11.10 39.62
N SER A 17 26.46 -10.09 40.06
CA SER A 17 25.09 -9.85 39.61
C SER A 17 25.13 -9.28 38.18
N HIS A 18 24.85 -10.11 37.18
CA HIS A 18 24.57 -9.64 35.84
C HIS A 18 23.20 -8.97 35.81
N LEU A 19 23.15 -7.63 35.84
CA LEU A 19 21.98 -6.90 35.39
C LEU A 19 21.88 -7.09 33.87
N ALA A 20 20.89 -7.88 33.43
CA ALA A 20 20.46 -7.86 32.05
C ALA A 20 19.85 -6.49 31.77
N ILE A 21 20.54 -5.68 30.97
CA ILE A 21 19.96 -4.49 30.37
C ILE A 21 18.92 -5.00 29.37
N ALA A 22 17.65 -4.92 29.74
CA ALA A 22 16.57 -5.08 28.79
C ALA A 22 16.75 -4.01 27.71
N ALA A 23 17.10 -4.41 26.48
CA ALA A 23 17.07 -3.51 25.35
C ALA A 23 15.64 -2.96 25.24
N GLY A 24 15.46 -1.68 25.55
CA GLY A 24 14.18 -1.01 25.39
C GLY A 24 13.72 -1.15 23.94
N ALA A 25 12.41 -1.30 23.73
CA ALA A 25 11.85 -1.30 22.40
C ALA A 25 12.32 -0.05 21.63
N PRO A 26 12.71 -0.16 20.34
CA PRO A 26 13.15 0.98 19.56
C PRO A 26 12.11 2.10 19.59
N ALA A 27 12.58 3.35 19.54
CA ALA A 27 11.70 4.51 19.55
C ALA A 27 10.70 4.44 18.37
N PRO A 28 9.45 4.93 18.56
CA PRO A 28 8.46 4.94 17.50
C PRO A 28 8.99 5.67 16.27
N GLN A 29 8.89 5.03 15.10
CA GLN A 29 9.27 5.58 13.81
C GLN A 29 8.10 6.36 13.21
N GLU A 30 8.40 7.43 12.50
CA GLU A 30 7.40 8.23 11.78
C GLU A 30 6.67 7.37 10.73
N ILE A 31 5.35 7.50 10.66
CA ILE A 31 4.51 6.79 9.71
C ILE A 31 3.80 7.80 8.81
N ASN A 32 4.04 7.74 7.51
CA ASN A 32 3.45 8.64 6.52
C ASN A 32 2.77 7.88 5.38
N ILE A 33 1.62 8.37 4.95
CA ILE A 33 0.94 7.94 3.73
C ILE A 33 1.13 9.04 2.68
N VAL A 34 1.72 8.70 1.55
CA VAL A 34 1.89 9.60 0.40
C VAL A 34 0.99 9.12 -0.73
N LEU A 35 -0.06 9.87 -1.03
CA LEU A 35 -0.99 9.58 -2.11
C LEU A 35 -0.32 9.98 -3.43
N LEU A 36 0.22 9.02 -4.18
CA LEU A 36 1.00 9.30 -5.39
C LEU A 36 0.09 9.62 -6.58
N GLY A 37 -1.05 8.95 -6.65
CA GLY A 37 -2.12 9.21 -7.61
C GLY A 37 -3.47 8.84 -7.00
N THR A 38 -4.48 9.68 -7.20
CA THR A 38 -5.81 9.52 -6.55
C THR A 38 -6.98 9.41 -7.53
N LYS A 39 -6.71 9.36 -8.84
CA LYS A 39 -7.75 9.24 -9.87
C LYS A 39 -8.18 7.79 -10.04
N GLY A 40 -9.49 7.53 -10.02
CA GLY A 40 -10.01 6.23 -10.44
C GLY A 40 -10.07 6.06 -11.96
N GLY A 41 -9.90 4.82 -12.41
CA GLY A 41 -9.99 4.41 -13.81
C GLY A 41 -8.73 4.65 -14.65
N PRO A 42 -8.59 4.00 -15.81
CA PRO A 42 -7.34 3.98 -16.59
C PRO A 42 -7.14 5.16 -17.54
N SER A 43 -8.15 6.02 -17.73
CA SER A 43 -8.10 7.08 -18.73
C SER A 43 -7.13 8.21 -18.37
N LEU A 44 -6.27 8.60 -19.30
CA LEU A 44 -5.40 9.78 -19.17
C LEU A 44 -6.01 10.96 -19.92
N LEU A 45 -6.94 11.67 -19.26
CA LEU A 45 -7.64 12.80 -19.87
C LEU A 45 -6.96 14.16 -19.61
N ASN A 46 -6.16 14.26 -18.55
CA ASN A 46 -5.34 15.41 -18.22
C ASN A 46 -4.17 14.99 -17.33
N THR A 47 -3.27 15.93 -17.04
CA THR A 47 -2.07 15.71 -16.22
C THR A 47 -2.27 16.02 -14.74
N ALA A 48 -3.48 16.44 -14.33
CA ALA A 48 -3.72 16.96 -12.99
C ALA A 48 -3.88 15.87 -11.93
N LYS A 49 -4.37 14.69 -12.31
CA LYS A 49 -4.56 13.54 -11.41
C LYS A 49 -4.14 12.25 -12.10
N LEU A 50 -3.25 11.49 -11.47
CA LEU A 50 -2.74 10.22 -11.95
C LEU A 50 -3.53 9.04 -11.36
N PRO A 51 -3.51 7.87 -12.03
CA PRO A 51 -4.12 6.64 -11.52
C PRO A 51 -3.61 6.21 -10.15
N GLN A 52 -4.38 5.36 -9.49
CA GLN A 52 -4.18 4.95 -8.11
C GLN A 52 -2.78 4.40 -7.83
N ALA A 53 -2.08 5.04 -6.89
CA ALA A 53 -0.85 4.56 -6.28
C ALA A 53 -0.65 5.27 -4.94
N THR A 54 -0.16 4.56 -3.93
CA THR A 54 0.07 5.14 -2.59
C THR A 54 1.30 4.53 -1.95
N ALA A 55 2.20 5.36 -1.42
CA ALA A 55 3.31 4.89 -0.59
C ALA A 55 2.94 5.00 0.89
N LEU A 56 3.18 3.94 1.66
CA LEU A 56 3.23 3.97 3.11
C LEU A 56 4.69 3.87 3.53
N THR A 57 5.18 4.84 4.31
CA THR A 57 6.51 4.80 4.91
C THR A 57 6.41 4.59 6.41
N ILE A 58 7.30 3.75 6.96
CA ILE A 58 7.51 3.57 8.39
C ILE A 58 9.02 3.69 8.62
N GLY A 59 9.45 4.86 9.09
CA GLY A 59 10.88 5.21 9.08
C GLY A 59 11.47 5.12 7.68
N ASP A 60 12.45 4.23 7.48
CA ASP A 60 13.12 4.01 6.20
C ASP A 60 12.44 2.96 5.31
N LYS A 61 11.46 2.23 5.84
CA LYS A 61 10.77 1.17 5.12
C LYS A 61 9.63 1.71 4.27
N ILE A 62 9.53 1.22 3.04
CA ILE A 62 8.58 1.69 2.03
C ILE A 62 7.73 0.52 1.54
N TRP A 63 6.42 0.66 1.70
CA TRP A 63 5.39 -0.17 1.06
C TRP A 63 4.69 0.63 -0.01
N LEU A 64 4.65 0.12 -1.22
CA LEU A 64 3.86 0.68 -2.30
C LEU A 64 2.55 -0.10 -2.42
N ILE A 65 1.42 0.58 -2.29
CA ILE A 65 0.08 0.04 -2.50
C ILE A 65 -0.37 0.50 -3.88
N ASP A 66 -0.49 -0.45 -4.80
CA ASP A 66 -0.70 -0.27 -6.24
C ASP A 66 0.38 0.56 -6.94
N ALA A 67 0.51 0.36 -8.25
CA ALA A 67 1.48 1.00 -9.13
C ALA A 67 0.78 1.46 -10.43
N GLY A 68 -0.25 2.29 -10.27
CA GLY A 68 -0.89 2.98 -11.38
C GLY A 68 0.08 3.84 -12.20
N TYR A 69 -0.32 4.19 -13.42
CA TYR A 69 0.53 4.94 -14.36
C TYR A 69 1.15 6.20 -13.71
N GLY A 70 2.47 6.29 -13.73
CA GLY A 70 3.23 7.41 -13.16
C GLY A 70 3.60 7.28 -11.68
N ALA A 71 3.33 6.14 -11.03
CA ALA A 71 3.76 5.85 -9.67
C ALA A 71 5.27 6.07 -9.46
N SER A 72 6.12 5.57 -10.38
CA SER A 72 7.58 5.73 -10.34
C SER A 72 8.00 7.20 -10.35
N LEU A 73 7.36 8.00 -11.21
CA LEU A 73 7.64 9.43 -11.30
C LEU A 73 7.25 10.15 -10.01
N GLN A 74 6.10 9.83 -9.45
CA GLN A 74 5.60 10.48 -8.22
C GLN A 74 6.43 10.07 -7.01
N LEU A 75 6.88 8.81 -6.91
CA LEU A 75 7.81 8.39 -5.85
C LEU A 75 9.08 9.26 -5.86
N VAL A 76 9.70 9.42 -7.02
CA VAL A 76 10.92 10.24 -7.18
C VAL A 76 10.64 11.72 -6.85
N LYS A 77 9.50 12.28 -7.28
CA LYS A 77 9.10 13.66 -6.94
C LYS A 77 8.93 13.90 -5.44
N ASN A 78 8.49 12.87 -4.69
CA ASN A 78 8.37 12.92 -3.24
C ASN A 78 9.67 12.53 -2.52
N GLY A 79 10.79 12.40 -3.23
CA GLY A 79 12.08 12.05 -2.63
C GLY A 79 12.16 10.59 -2.14
N ILE A 80 11.26 9.72 -2.60
CA ILE A 80 11.24 8.30 -2.27
C ILE A 80 12.03 7.53 -3.35
N PRO A 81 13.24 7.01 -3.05
CA PRO A 81 14.06 6.33 -4.05
C PRO A 81 13.45 4.99 -4.43
N LEU A 82 13.28 4.72 -5.73
CA LEU A 82 12.70 3.47 -6.23
C LEU A 82 13.45 2.23 -5.76
N ARG A 83 14.78 2.32 -5.68
CA ARG A 83 15.64 1.23 -5.21
C ARG A 83 15.42 0.87 -3.74
N ASN A 84 14.76 1.72 -2.94
CA ASN A 84 14.52 1.49 -1.52
C ASN A 84 13.14 0.85 -1.23
N ILE A 85 12.31 0.63 -2.25
CA ILE A 85 10.99 0.00 -2.08
C ILE A 85 11.18 -1.41 -1.55
N ASN A 86 10.63 -1.72 -0.37
CA ASN A 86 10.77 -3.05 0.22
C ASN A 86 9.67 -3.99 -0.23
N THR A 87 8.45 -3.48 -0.31
CA THR A 87 7.27 -4.29 -0.61
C THR A 87 6.32 -3.55 -1.55
N ILE A 88 5.72 -4.28 -2.49
CA ILE A 88 4.63 -3.82 -3.34
C ILE A 88 3.41 -4.69 -3.04
N LEU A 89 2.26 -4.06 -2.81
CA LEU A 89 0.98 -4.69 -2.54
C LEU A 89 0.02 -4.28 -3.64
N LEU A 90 -0.40 -5.24 -4.47
CA LEU A 90 -1.35 -5.00 -5.54
C LEU A 90 -2.74 -5.39 -5.05
N THR A 91 -3.68 -4.44 -5.05
CA THR A 91 -5.05 -4.67 -4.56
C THR A 91 -5.80 -5.60 -5.51
N HIS A 92 -5.67 -5.35 -6.82
CA HIS A 92 -6.20 -6.16 -7.90
C HIS A 92 -5.44 -5.88 -9.21
N LEU A 93 -5.79 -6.52 -10.33
CA LEU A 93 -5.03 -6.45 -11.58
C LEU A 93 -5.69 -5.58 -12.68
N HIS A 94 -6.48 -4.55 -12.32
CA HIS A 94 -6.89 -3.55 -13.31
C HIS A 94 -5.73 -2.63 -13.69
N SER A 95 -5.72 -2.20 -14.95
CA SER A 95 -4.61 -1.43 -15.53
C SER A 95 -4.31 -0.13 -14.79
N ASP A 96 -5.31 0.58 -14.26
CA ASP A 96 -5.10 1.79 -13.46
C ASP A 96 -4.38 1.57 -12.12
N HIS A 97 -4.23 0.32 -11.68
CA HIS A 97 -3.49 -0.06 -10.47
C HIS A 97 -2.13 -0.69 -10.78
N ILE A 98 -1.86 -1.10 -12.03
CA ILE A 98 -0.65 -1.90 -12.34
C ILE A 98 0.12 -1.43 -13.59
N LEU A 99 -0.34 -0.42 -14.32
CA LEU A 99 0.29 -0.02 -15.58
C LEU A 99 1.76 0.37 -15.43
N ASP A 100 2.14 0.96 -14.30
CA ASP A 100 3.54 1.34 -14.05
C ASP A 100 4.35 0.22 -13.38
N TYR A 101 3.72 -0.87 -12.92
CA TYR A 101 4.42 -1.95 -12.22
C TYR A 101 5.62 -2.52 -12.99
N PRO A 102 5.51 -2.92 -14.28
CA PRO A 102 6.67 -3.43 -15.03
C PRO A 102 7.79 -2.40 -15.16
N SER A 103 7.43 -1.16 -15.46
CA SER A 103 8.36 -0.04 -15.63
C SER A 103 9.03 0.34 -14.31
N LEU A 104 8.30 0.29 -13.20
CA LEU A 104 8.79 0.57 -11.86
C LEU A 104 9.88 -0.42 -11.45
N LEU A 105 9.67 -1.72 -11.68
CA LEU A 105 10.67 -2.74 -11.40
C LEU A 105 11.96 -2.52 -12.21
N MET A 106 11.80 -2.22 -13.51
CA MET A 106 12.93 -1.87 -14.38
C MET A 106 13.66 -0.62 -13.90
N ASN A 107 12.93 0.43 -13.54
CA ASN A 107 13.49 1.69 -13.07
C ASN A 107 14.18 1.55 -11.71
N ALA A 108 13.65 0.75 -10.79
CA ALA A 108 14.28 0.46 -9.50
C ALA A 108 15.63 -0.26 -9.70
N TRP A 109 15.66 -1.29 -10.56
CA TRP A 109 16.89 -1.99 -10.94
C TRP A 109 17.90 -1.07 -11.63
N ALA A 110 17.46 -0.30 -12.63
CA ALA A 110 18.30 0.68 -13.31
C ALA A 110 18.86 1.75 -12.36
N SER A 111 18.12 2.07 -11.29
CA SER A 111 18.52 3.02 -10.24
C SER A 111 19.38 2.40 -9.13
N GLY A 112 19.83 1.15 -9.29
CA GLY A 112 20.80 0.52 -8.40
C GLY A 112 20.21 -0.32 -7.26
N LEU A 113 19.00 -0.87 -7.43
CA LEU A 113 18.53 -1.97 -6.58
C LEU A 113 19.46 -3.17 -6.76
N GLN A 114 20.08 -3.63 -5.66
CA GLN A 114 21.03 -4.75 -5.67
C GLN A 114 21.21 -5.46 -4.32
N ASP A 115 20.86 -4.80 -3.22
CA ASP A 115 21.19 -5.20 -1.85
C ASP A 115 20.04 -5.89 -1.11
N HIS A 116 18.85 -5.95 -1.71
CA HIS A 116 17.70 -6.65 -1.15
C HIS A 116 16.72 -7.09 -2.24
N THR A 117 15.74 -7.90 -1.83
CA THR A 117 14.65 -8.38 -2.67
C THR A 117 13.37 -7.60 -2.39
N ILE A 118 12.76 -7.02 -3.42
CA ILE A 118 11.41 -6.47 -3.35
C ILE A 118 10.41 -7.61 -3.21
N GLN A 119 9.62 -7.61 -2.14
CA GLN A 119 8.49 -8.53 -2.00
C GLN A 119 7.29 -7.97 -2.73
N VAL A 120 6.60 -8.79 -3.52
CA VAL A 120 5.37 -8.39 -4.20
C VAL A 120 4.26 -9.34 -3.80
N TYR A 121 3.16 -8.78 -3.29
CA TYR A 121 1.97 -9.52 -2.89
C TYR A 121 0.78 -9.00 -3.67
N GLY A 122 -0.03 -9.89 -4.22
CA GLY A 122 -1.24 -9.51 -4.95
C GLY A 122 -2.12 -10.71 -5.26
N PRO A 123 -3.26 -10.51 -5.94
CA PRO A 123 -4.18 -11.59 -6.27
C PRO A 123 -3.53 -12.66 -7.17
N PRO A 124 -4.19 -13.83 -7.34
CA PRO A 124 -3.83 -14.80 -8.38
C PRO A 124 -3.53 -14.12 -9.73
N GLY A 125 -2.37 -14.45 -10.30
CA GLY A 125 -1.88 -13.83 -11.54
C GLY A 125 -0.75 -12.83 -11.34
N THR A 126 -0.47 -12.38 -10.11
CA THR A 126 0.63 -11.48 -9.77
C THR A 126 2.00 -12.08 -10.13
N GLN A 127 2.21 -13.36 -9.82
CA GLN A 127 3.43 -14.09 -10.20
C GLN A 127 3.60 -14.18 -11.72
N ALA A 128 2.52 -14.52 -12.42
CA ALA A 128 2.52 -14.66 -13.88
C ALA A 128 2.80 -13.31 -14.56
N MET A 129 2.15 -12.23 -14.10
CA MET A 129 2.39 -10.87 -14.55
C MET A 129 3.84 -10.46 -14.34
N THR A 130 4.39 -10.68 -13.15
CA THR A 130 5.79 -10.34 -12.84
C THR A 130 6.76 -11.06 -13.77
N LYS A 131 6.55 -12.35 -14.03
CA LYS A 131 7.33 -13.11 -15.00
C LYS A 131 7.20 -12.54 -16.42
N ALA A 132 6.01 -12.10 -16.81
CA ALA A 132 5.77 -11.48 -18.10
C ALA A 132 6.45 -10.11 -18.22
N SER A 133 6.48 -9.30 -17.14
CA SER A 133 7.19 -8.02 -17.10
C SER A 133 8.67 -8.18 -17.46
N TRP A 134 9.34 -9.22 -16.99
CA TRP A 134 10.73 -9.49 -17.37
C TRP A 134 10.89 -9.86 -18.83
N LYS A 135 9.91 -10.53 -19.43
CA LYS A 135 9.93 -10.86 -20.86
C LYS A 135 9.81 -9.60 -21.74
N VAL A 136 9.04 -8.60 -21.30
CA VAL A 136 8.90 -7.33 -22.03
C VAL A 136 10.25 -6.64 -22.22
N PHE A 137 11.15 -6.76 -21.23
CA PHE A 137 12.45 -6.08 -21.22
C PHE A 137 13.64 -7.04 -21.38
N ASP A 138 13.41 -8.27 -21.82
CA ASP A 138 14.42 -9.35 -21.79
C ASP A 138 15.72 -8.97 -22.51
N ARG A 139 15.60 -8.27 -23.64
CA ARG A 139 16.76 -7.79 -24.42
C ARG A 139 17.57 -6.74 -23.67
N ASP A 140 16.91 -5.75 -23.06
CA ASP A 140 17.58 -4.68 -22.28
C ASP A 140 18.28 -5.30 -21.05
N ILE A 141 17.56 -6.17 -20.33
CA ILE A 141 18.11 -6.89 -19.17
C ILE A 141 19.38 -7.65 -19.55
N THR A 142 19.31 -8.45 -20.62
CA THR A 142 20.45 -9.25 -21.10
C THR A 142 21.64 -8.37 -21.44
N LEU A 143 21.43 -7.31 -22.23
CA LEU A 143 22.51 -6.40 -22.63
C LEU A 143 23.17 -5.73 -21.42
N ARG A 144 22.39 -5.23 -20.46
CA ARG A 144 22.96 -4.56 -19.28
C ARG A 144 23.65 -5.53 -18.33
N MET A 145 23.20 -6.78 -18.23
CA MET A 145 23.91 -7.81 -17.48
C MET A 145 25.28 -8.11 -18.12
N GLU A 146 25.32 -8.26 -19.44
CA GLU A 146 26.54 -8.59 -20.20
C GLU A 146 27.52 -7.41 -20.27
N GLU A 147 27.04 -6.19 -20.54
CA GLU A 147 27.87 -5.02 -20.82
C GLU A 147 28.13 -4.15 -19.58
N GLU A 148 27.15 -4.01 -18.69
CA GLU A 148 27.26 -3.15 -17.50
C GLU A 148 27.52 -3.94 -16.21
N GLY A 149 27.51 -5.29 -16.27
CA GLY A 149 27.72 -6.14 -15.10
C GLY A 149 26.60 -6.06 -14.05
N LYS A 150 25.40 -5.60 -14.44
CA LYS A 150 24.26 -5.51 -13.52
C LYS A 150 23.83 -6.90 -13.02
N PRO A 151 23.35 -7.02 -11.77
CA PRO A 151 22.79 -8.28 -11.27
C PRO A 151 21.52 -8.64 -12.06
N ASP A 152 21.18 -9.93 -12.13
CA ASP A 152 19.92 -10.37 -12.75
C ASP A 152 18.72 -9.84 -11.93
N PRO A 153 17.89 -8.93 -12.48
CA PRO A 153 16.77 -8.33 -11.75
C PRO A 153 15.72 -9.36 -11.36
N ARG A 154 15.67 -10.51 -12.05
CA ARG A 154 14.72 -11.60 -11.76
C ARG A 154 14.96 -12.22 -10.37
N ASN A 155 16.18 -12.07 -9.82
CA ASN A 155 16.52 -12.54 -8.47
C ASN A 155 16.26 -11.46 -7.39
N LEU A 156 15.94 -10.22 -7.79
CA LEU A 156 15.73 -9.09 -6.88
C LEU A 156 14.24 -8.80 -6.62
N VAL A 157 13.34 -9.60 -7.18
CA VAL A 157 11.89 -9.46 -6.98
C VAL A 157 11.28 -10.82 -6.70
N LYS A 158 10.49 -10.92 -5.64
CA LYS A 158 9.74 -12.13 -5.28
C LYS A 158 8.25 -11.83 -5.22
N ALA A 159 7.54 -12.24 -6.28
CA ALA A 159 6.09 -12.14 -6.33
C ALA A 159 5.41 -13.34 -5.69
N THR A 160 4.28 -13.10 -5.01
CA THR A 160 3.47 -14.10 -4.32
C THR A 160 2.00 -13.82 -4.59
N ASP A 161 1.29 -14.82 -5.11
CA ASP A 161 -0.17 -14.77 -5.18
C ASP A 161 -0.73 -15.06 -3.78
N ILE A 162 -1.57 -14.17 -3.26
CA ILE A 162 -2.07 -14.23 -1.88
C ILE A 162 -3.54 -14.68 -1.79
N GLY A 163 -3.94 -15.04 -0.58
CA GLY A 163 -5.34 -15.18 -0.17
C GLY A 163 -5.68 -14.23 0.99
N GLN A 164 -6.86 -14.43 1.58
CA GLN A 164 -7.28 -13.69 2.76
C GLN A 164 -6.50 -14.12 4.01
N GLY A 165 -6.18 -13.17 4.89
CA GLY A 165 -5.51 -13.42 6.17
C GLY A 165 -4.20 -12.63 6.29
N VAL A 166 -3.34 -13.05 7.22
CA VAL A 166 -2.01 -12.45 7.38
C VAL A 166 -1.12 -12.88 6.21
N ILE A 167 -0.63 -11.91 5.44
CA ILE A 167 0.22 -12.15 4.25
C ILE A 167 1.69 -11.85 4.51
N TYR A 168 1.97 -10.99 5.49
CA TYR A 168 3.31 -10.59 5.89
C TYR A 168 3.34 -10.24 7.37
N LYS A 169 4.42 -10.62 8.04
CA LYS A 169 4.67 -10.25 9.42
C LYS A 169 6.17 -10.24 9.70
N ASP A 170 6.64 -9.15 10.28
CA ASP A 170 7.97 -9.05 10.89
C ASP A 170 7.87 -8.36 12.26
N GLU A 171 9.00 -7.87 12.77
CA GLU A 171 9.06 -7.14 14.05
C GLU A 171 8.42 -5.74 13.98
N LEU A 172 8.32 -5.16 12.77
CA LEU A 172 7.85 -3.79 12.55
C LEU A 172 6.35 -3.74 12.25
N VAL A 173 5.83 -4.67 11.45
CA VAL A 173 4.47 -4.62 10.93
C VAL A 173 3.86 -6.00 10.69
N THR A 174 2.56 -6.11 10.94
CA THR A 174 1.72 -7.20 10.43
C THR A 174 0.82 -6.66 9.33
N ILE A 175 0.84 -7.31 8.16
CA ILE A 175 -0.01 -6.96 7.02
C ILE A 175 -1.03 -8.07 6.82
N SER A 176 -2.30 -7.71 6.86
CA SER A 176 -3.43 -8.60 6.59
C SER A 176 -4.13 -8.19 5.30
N ALA A 177 -4.63 -9.17 4.55
CA ALA A 177 -5.46 -8.97 3.38
C ALA A 177 -6.89 -9.44 3.65
N LEU A 178 -7.88 -8.69 3.18
CA LEU A 178 -9.29 -9.05 3.17
C LEU A 178 -9.76 -9.14 1.72
N LYS A 179 -10.43 -10.21 1.32
CA LYS A 179 -11.06 -10.26 0.00
C LYS A 179 -12.23 -9.29 -0.06
N VAL A 180 -12.29 -8.50 -1.13
CA VAL A 180 -13.36 -7.52 -1.36
C VAL A 180 -14.03 -7.77 -2.72
N PRO A 181 -15.34 -7.49 -2.86
CA PRO A 181 -16.05 -7.65 -4.12
C PRO A 181 -15.71 -6.51 -5.08
N HIS A 182 -15.17 -6.83 -6.25
CA HIS A 182 -14.90 -5.84 -7.30
C HIS A 182 -15.05 -6.46 -8.69
N SER A 183 -16.29 -6.60 -9.17
CA SER A 183 -16.53 -7.16 -10.50
C SER A 183 -15.95 -6.25 -11.60
N PRO A 184 -15.43 -6.80 -12.71
CA PRO A 184 -15.61 -8.17 -13.21
C PRO A 184 -14.67 -9.22 -12.59
N PHE A 185 -13.81 -8.86 -11.63
CA PHE A 185 -12.98 -9.86 -10.96
C PHE A 185 -13.85 -10.86 -10.19
N PRO A 186 -13.61 -12.17 -10.36
CA PRO A 186 -14.18 -13.20 -9.51
C PRO A 186 -13.82 -13.02 -8.04
N ASP A 187 -14.61 -13.64 -7.16
CA ASP A 187 -14.35 -13.64 -5.72
C ASP A 187 -12.93 -14.10 -5.39
N GLY A 188 -12.17 -13.24 -4.72
CA GLY A 188 -10.80 -13.53 -4.29
C GLY A 188 -9.71 -12.99 -5.20
N GLU A 189 -10.04 -12.15 -6.17
CA GLU A 189 -9.07 -11.46 -7.04
C GLU A 189 -8.94 -9.95 -6.76
N ALA A 190 -9.62 -9.44 -5.73
CA ALA A 190 -9.45 -8.08 -5.21
C ALA A 190 -9.33 -8.08 -3.68
N PHE A 191 -8.46 -7.21 -3.16
CA PHE A 191 -8.09 -7.18 -1.75
C PHE A 191 -8.03 -5.77 -1.15
N ALA A 192 -8.55 -5.63 0.07
CA ALA A 192 -8.17 -4.58 1.00
C ALA A 192 -6.96 -5.00 1.84
N TYR A 193 -6.10 -4.06 2.20
CA TYR A 193 -4.92 -4.31 3.03
C TYR A 193 -5.01 -3.55 4.35
N ARG A 194 -4.62 -4.21 5.45
CA ARG A 194 -4.48 -3.60 6.78
C ARG A 194 -3.07 -3.78 7.29
N PHE A 195 -2.51 -2.69 7.78
CA PHE A 195 -1.23 -2.62 8.48
C PHE A 195 -1.50 -2.40 9.97
N ASP A 196 -0.98 -3.29 10.80
CA ASP A 196 -0.92 -3.14 12.26
C ASP A 196 0.56 -2.94 12.64
N THR A 197 0.94 -1.74 13.10
CA THR A 197 2.33 -1.35 13.40
C THR A 197 2.39 -0.31 14.51
N GLN A 198 3.32 -0.43 15.46
CA GLN A 198 3.54 0.57 16.53
C GLN A 198 2.28 1.03 17.29
N GLY A 199 1.30 0.13 17.46
CA GLY A 199 0.00 0.44 18.08
C GLY A 199 -0.96 1.26 17.19
N LYS A 200 -0.61 1.46 15.92
CA LYS A 200 -1.40 2.11 14.88
C LYS A 200 -1.97 1.09 13.90
N ARG A 201 -3.11 1.45 13.31
CA ARG A 201 -3.81 0.66 12.30
C ARG A 201 -4.17 1.51 11.10
N ILE A 202 -3.72 1.08 9.91
CA ILE A 202 -3.95 1.77 8.64
C ILE A 202 -4.58 0.77 7.68
N VAL A 203 -5.66 1.17 6.99
CA VAL A 203 -6.39 0.32 6.05
C VAL A 203 -6.49 0.99 4.70
N PHE A 204 -6.24 0.23 3.64
CA PHE A 204 -6.48 0.59 2.25
C PHE A 204 -7.56 -0.33 1.70
N SER A 205 -8.67 0.21 1.20
CA SER A 205 -9.80 -0.60 0.73
C SER A 205 -9.49 -1.41 -0.53
N GLY A 206 -8.57 -0.93 -1.37
CA GLY A 206 -8.60 -1.28 -2.80
C GLY A 206 -9.89 -0.78 -3.45
N ASP A 207 -10.17 -1.24 -4.65
CA ASP A 207 -11.47 -1.02 -5.27
C ASP A 207 -12.46 -2.06 -4.76
N THR A 208 -13.67 -1.63 -4.42
CA THR A 208 -14.72 -2.49 -3.88
C THR A 208 -16.08 -1.85 -4.03
N SER A 209 -17.12 -2.68 -4.23
CA SER A 209 -18.50 -2.26 -4.00
C SER A 209 -18.85 -2.27 -2.50
N TRP A 210 -20.05 -1.84 -2.15
CA TRP A 210 -20.55 -1.87 -0.76
C TRP A 210 -20.31 -3.23 -0.11
N PHE A 211 -19.47 -3.23 0.94
CA PHE A 211 -19.04 -4.45 1.62
C PHE A 211 -18.91 -4.24 3.13
N PRO A 212 -19.99 -4.44 3.91
CA PRO A 212 -19.99 -4.26 5.37
C PRO A 212 -18.86 -4.98 6.14
N PRO A 213 -18.38 -6.18 5.74
CA PRO A 213 -17.24 -6.81 6.41
C PRO A 213 -15.95 -5.97 6.41
N LEU A 214 -15.80 -5.02 5.47
CA LEU A 214 -14.70 -4.07 5.49
C LEU A 214 -14.71 -3.20 6.75
N ALA A 215 -15.89 -2.85 7.29
CA ALA A 215 -15.99 -2.10 8.54
C ALA A 215 -15.39 -2.87 9.72
N THR A 216 -15.70 -4.17 9.82
CA THR A 216 -15.12 -5.07 10.82
C THR A 216 -13.60 -5.18 10.65
N PHE A 217 -13.12 -5.29 9.41
CA PHE A 217 -11.70 -5.38 9.13
C PHE A 217 -10.95 -4.08 9.51
N ALA A 218 -11.59 -2.93 9.31
CA ALA A 218 -11.09 -1.60 9.61
C ALA A 218 -11.40 -1.10 11.03
N GLN A 219 -11.92 -1.96 11.90
CA GLN A 219 -12.35 -1.59 13.25
C GLN A 219 -11.25 -0.83 14.02
N GLY A 220 -11.56 0.40 14.43
CA GLY A 220 -10.69 1.29 15.19
C GLY A 220 -9.46 1.78 14.45
N ALA A 221 -9.41 1.70 13.11
CA ALA A 221 -8.28 2.18 12.33
C ALA A 221 -7.99 3.66 12.58
N ASP A 222 -6.71 4.01 12.70
CA ASP A 222 -6.26 5.40 12.76
C ASP A 222 -6.54 6.11 11.44
N ILE A 223 -6.30 5.41 10.33
CA ILE A 223 -6.60 5.90 8.98
C ILE A 223 -7.25 4.78 8.17
N LEU A 224 -8.38 5.10 7.53
CA LEU A 224 -8.95 4.33 6.43
C LEU A 224 -8.82 5.14 5.15
N VAL A 225 -8.02 4.64 4.20
CA VAL A 225 -7.97 5.11 2.81
C VAL A 225 -8.98 4.30 2.01
N HIS A 226 -10.02 4.95 1.50
CA HIS A 226 -11.12 4.28 0.81
C HIS A 226 -11.34 4.86 -0.59
N GLU A 227 -11.61 3.99 -1.57
CA GLU A 227 -12.13 4.39 -2.88
C GLU A 227 -13.48 5.10 -2.75
N ALA A 228 -13.86 5.95 -3.70
CA ALA A 228 -15.19 6.53 -3.68
C ALA A 228 -15.71 6.88 -5.08
N VAL A 229 -16.97 6.50 -5.32
CA VAL A 229 -17.73 6.94 -6.49
C VAL A 229 -18.79 7.97 -6.13
N HIS A 230 -18.87 9.04 -6.94
CA HIS A 230 -19.95 10.01 -6.90
C HIS A 230 -20.89 9.76 -8.10
N VAL A 231 -21.88 8.91 -7.86
CA VAL A 231 -22.81 8.40 -8.88
C VAL A 231 -23.45 9.51 -9.73
N PRO A 232 -23.92 10.65 -9.19
CA PRO A 232 -24.51 11.71 -10.01
C PRO A 232 -23.53 12.30 -11.04
N SER A 233 -22.23 12.33 -10.74
CA SER A 233 -21.21 12.84 -11.67
C SER A 233 -20.75 11.79 -12.67
N VAL A 234 -20.77 10.51 -12.31
CA VAL A 234 -20.51 9.42 -13.25
C VAL A 234 -21.52 9.42 -14.39
N ALA A 235 -22.81 9.60 -14.09
CA ALA A 235 -23.85 9.67 -15.12
C ALA A 235 -23.59 10.80 -16.15
N LYS A 236 -23.11 11.96 -15.68
CA LYS A 236 -22.74 13.08 -16.56
C LYS A 236 -21.54 12.75 -17.43
N LEU A 237 -20.49 12.15 -16.84
CA LEU A 237 -19.29 11.74 -17.57
C LEU A 237 -19.63 10.69 -18.64
N ALA A 238 -20.36 9.64 -18.27
CA ALA A 238 -20.71 8.55 -19.16
C ALA A 238 -21.51 9.05 -20.39
N ASN A 239 -22.40 10.03 -20.20
CA ASN A 239 -23.11 10.66 -21.32
C ASN A 239 -22.18 11.43 -22.28
N SER A 240 -21.05 11.95 -21.80
CA SER A 240 -20.10 12.71 -22.63
C SER A 240 -19.17 11.86 -23.49
N ILE A 241 -18.94 10.59 -23.12
CA ILE A 241 -17.99 9.69 -23.79
C ILE A 241 -18.66 8.57 -24.62
N GLY A 242 -20.00 8.53 -24.66
CA GLY A 242 -20.78 7.46 -25.28
C GLY A 242 -21.00 6.27 -24.35
N ASN A 243 -22.10 5.52 -24.53
CA ASN A 243 -22.55 4.40 -23.68
C ASN A 243 -23.07 4.78 -22.27
N GLY A 244 -23.68 5.97 -22.15
CA GLY A 244 -23.99 6.64 -20.88
C GLY A 244 -24.64 5.82 -19.78
N LYS A 245 -25.71 5.07 -20.07
CA LYS A 245 -26.45 4.34 -19.03
C LYS A 245 -25.69 3.08 -18.57
N THR A 246 -25.25 2.24 -19.51
CA THR A 246 -24.56 0.98 -19.20
C THR A 246 -23.22 1.23 -18.49
N LEU A 247 -22.48 2.26 -18.90
CA LEU A 247 -21.20 2.59 -18.27
C LEU A 247 -21.40 3.17 -16.86
N ALA A 248 -22.41 4.02 -16.66
CA ALA A 248 -22.70 4.57 -15.34
C ALA A 248 -23.20 3.50 -14.36
N GLU A 249 -24.05 2.58 -14.82
CA GLU A 249 -24.52 1.43 -14.03
C GLU A 249 -23.37 0.49 -13.69
N ALA A 250 -22.48 0.20 -14.64
CA ALA A 250 -21.31 -0.65 -14.41
C ALA A 250 -20.31 -0.02 -13.43
N ILE A 251 -20.06 1.29 -13.53
CA ILE A 251 -19.17 1.97 -12.57
C ILE A 251 -19.80 1.97 -11.18
N ALA A 252 -21.09 2.31 -11.07
CA ALA A 252 -21.76 2.34 -9.77
C ALA A 252 -21.91 0.95 -9.12
N SER A 253 -21.95 -0.14 -9.90
CA SER A 253 -22.13 -1.50 -9.37
C SER A 253 -20.86 -2.12 -8.79
N HIS A 254 -19.67 -1.59 -9.12
CA HIS A 254 -18.38 -2.18 -8.73
C HIS A 254 -17.52 -1.29 -7.82
N HIS A 255 -18.04 -0.10 -7.50
CA HIS A 255 -17.42 0.89 -6.62
C HIS A 255 -18.33 1.24 -5.43
N THR A 256 -17.78 1.83 -4.38
CA THR A 256 -18.52 2.20 -3.18
C THR A 256 -18.96 3.66 -3.26
N THR A 257 -20.27 3.91 -3.15
CA THR A 257 -20.80 5.28 -3.15
C THR A 257 -20.23 6.07 -1.99
N ILE A 258 -19.96 7.37 -2.18
CA ILE A 258 -19.39 8.23 -1.13
C ILE A 258 -20.23 8.21 0.17
N GLU A 259 -21.55 8.11 0.06
CA GLU A 259 -22.45 7.97 1.20
C GLU A 259 -22.22 6.66 1.95
N ASP A 260 -22.01 5.56 1.23
CA ASP A 260 -21.71 4.24 1.77
C ASP A 260 -20.30 4.16 2.37
N VAL A 261 -19.31 4.84 1.78
CA VAL A 261 -17.98 5.01 2.39
C VAL A 261 -18.12 5.63 3.78
N GLY A 262 -18.95 6.66 3.92
CA GLY A 262 -19.23 7.29 5.21
C GLY A 262 -19.86 6.31 6.23
N LYS A 263 -20.75 5.41 5.79
CA LYS A 263 -21.34 4.38 6.66
C LYS A 263 -20.29 3.38 7.14
N ILE A 264 -19.43 2.88 6.23
CA ILE A 264 -18.32 1.96 6.56
C ILE A 264 -17.38 2.62 7.58
N ALA A 265 -16.97 3.87 7.32
CA ALA A 265 -16.06 4.60 8.20
C ALA A 265 -16.66 4.80 9.62
N ARG A 266 -17.96 5.12 9.70
CA ARG A 266 -18.68 5.24 10.97
C ARG A 266 -18.74 3.91 11.72
N GLU A 267 -19.17 2.84 11.04
CA GLU A 267 -19.32 1.51 11.63
C GLU A 267 -17.98 0.93 12.09
N ALA A 268 -16.91 1.18 11.35
CA ALA A 268 -15.55 0.83 11.72
C ALA A 268 -15.00 1.68 12.87
N HIS A 269 -15.66 2.77 13.28
CA HIS A 269 -15.14 3.73 14.25
C HIS A 269 -13.72 4.21 13.91
N VAL A 270 -13.46 4.51 12.62
CA VAL A 270 -12.14 4.99 12.20
C VAL A 270 -11.90 6.40 12.73
N LYS A 271 -10.64 6.73 13.04
CA LYS A 271 -10.28 8.06 13.56
C LYS A 271 -10.21 9.12 12.46
N LYS A 272 -9.90 8.72 11.23
CA LYS A 272 -9.80 9.59 10.05
C LYS A 272 -10.12 8.81 8.79
N LEU A 273 -10.98 9.36 7.94
CA LEU A 273 -11.28 8.86 6.61
C LEU A 273 -10.50 9.67 5.57
N VAL A 274 -9.82 8.98 4.66
CA VAL A 274 -9.11 9.55 3.52
C VAL A 274 -9.72 8.97 2.26
N LEU A 275 -10.20 9.84 1.37
CA LEU A 275 -10.78 9.43 0.10
C LEU A 275 -9.68 9.41 -0.97
N SER A 276 -9.51 8.28 -1.64
CA SER A 276 -8.64 8.13 -2.82
C SER A 276 -9.45 7.44 -3.92
N HIS A 277 -8.84 7.15 -5.08
CA HIS A 277 -9.50 6.52 -6.22
C HIS A 277 -10.87 7.16 -6.52
N LEU A 278 -10.84 8.46 -6.80
CA LEU A 278 -12.05 9.26 -6.92
C LEU A 278 -12.67 9.07 -8.30
N VAL A 279 -13.93 8.63 -8.34
CA VAL A 279 -14.66 8.36 -9.59
C VAL A 279 -15.92 9.23 -9.70
N PRO A 280 -15.97 10.21 -10.63
CA PRO A 280 -14.85 10.76 -11.39
C PRO A 280 -14.02 11.74 -10.55
N ALA A 281 -12.73 11.83 -10.83
CA ALA A 281 -11.83 12.69 -10.05
C ALA A 281 -12.02 14.20 -10.27
N THR A 282 -12.95 14.60 -11.14
CA THR A 282 -13.31 16.01 -11.43
C THR A 282 -14.33 16.59 -10.45
N VAL A 283 -14.91 15.78 -9.56
CA VAL A 283 -15.81 16.26 -8.51
C VAL A 283 -15.02 17.10 -7.51
N ALA A 284 -15.60 18.23 -7.11
CA ALA A 284 -15.00 19.17 -6.17
C ALA A 284 -14.92 18.57 -4.76
N ASP A 285 -13.89 18.95 -4.01
CA ASP A 285 -13.58 18.39 -2.69
C ASP A 285 -14.71 18.60 -1.67
N ASP A 286 -15.36 19.76 -1.70
CA ASP A 286 -16.46 20.08 -0.79
C ASP A 286 -17.65 19.13 -0.96
N VAL A 287 -17.93 18.71 -2.20
CA VAL A 287 -18.95 17.70 -2.50
C VAL A 287 -18.57 16.36 -1.86
N TRP A 288 -17.34 15.88 -2.08
CA TRP A 288 -16.88 14.62 -1.49
C TRP A 288 -16.96 14.63 0.04
N GLN A 289 -16.49 15.72 0.66
CA GLN A 289 -16.52 15.86 2.12
C GLN A 289 -17.94 15.90 2.66
N GLN A 290 -18.81 16.74 2.10
CA GLN A 290 -20.18 16.90 2.56
C GLN A 290 -20.95 15.58 2.46
N GLU A 291 -20.83 14.85 1.34
CA GLU A 291 -21.53 13.58 1.14
C GLU A 291 -21.05 12.49 2.10
N ALA A 292 -19.74 12.34 2.31
CA ALA A 292 -19.21 11.41 3.31
C ALA A 292 -19.67 11.76 4.73
N MET A 293 -19.64 13.05 5.07
CA MET A 293 -19.96 13.56 6.40
C MET A 293 -21.45 13.40 6.77
N LYS A 294 -22.34 13.16 5.80
CA LYS A 294 -23.74 12.78 6.10
C LYS A 294 -23.83 11.50 6.92
N ASN A 295 -22.89 10.57 6.74
CA ASN A 295 -22.88 9.28 7.42
C ASN A 295 -21.68 9.10 8.38
N TYR A 296 -20.64 9.92 8.28
CA TYR A 296 -19.45 9.83 9.13
C TYR A 296 -19.16 11.16 9.86
N PRO A 297 -19.24 11.20 11.21
CA PRO A 297 -19.03 12.44 11.96
C PRO A 297 -17.55 12.79 12.17
N GLY A 298 -16.61 11.93 11.76
CA GLY A 298 -15.18 12.14 11.96
C GLY A 298 -14.52 12.95 10.84
N PRO A 299 -13.21 13.21 10.94
CA PRO A 299 -12.44 13.96 9.95
C PRO A 299 -12.37 13.25 8.59
N VAL A 300 -12.70 13.97 7.51
CA VAL A 300 -12.61 13.49 6.12
C VAL A 300 -11.59 14.30 5.34
N ILE A 301 -10.62 13.63 4.72
CA ILE A 301 -9.65 14.20 3.79
C ILE A 301 -9.96 13.74 2.38
N VAL A 302 -10.03 14.66 1.42
CA VAL A 302 -10.08 14.35 -0.01
C VAL A 302 -8.64 14.27 -0.52
N GLY A 303 -8.25 13.12 -1.05
CA GLY A 303 -6.89 12.86 -1.49
C GLY A 303 -6.54 13.57 -2.79
N HIS A 304 -5.33 14.14 -2.82
CA HIS A 304 -4.70 14.69 -4.02
C HIS A 304 -3.35 14.05 -4.25
N ASP A 305 -2.94 13.97 -5.52
CA ASP A 305 -1.61 13.54 -5.90
C ASP A 305 -0.53 14.31 -5.12
N ASN A 306 0.46 13.57 -4.62
CA ASN A 306 1.57 14.00 -3.77
C ASN A 306 1.16 14.53 -2.38
N MET A 307 -0.09 14.33 -1.94
CA MET A 307 -0.48 14.64 -0.57
C MET A 307 0.17 13.67 0.40
N THR A 308 0.82 14.21 1.44
CA THR A 308 1.36 13.44 2.56
C THR A 308 0.46 13.56 3.79
N ILE A 309 0.15 12.43 4.41
CA ILE A 309 -0.68 12.32 5.60
C ILE A 309 0.13 11.59 6.67
N SER A 310 0.51 12.30 7.73
CA SER A 310 1.15 11.70 8.90
C SER A 310 0.12 10.95 9.74
N VAL A 311 0.47 9.74 10.15
CA VAL A 311 -0.33 8.94 11.07
C VAL A 311 0.12 9.35 12.49
N PRO A 312 -0.78 9.96 13.29
CA PRO A 312 -0.46 10.40 14.65
C PRO A 312 -0.24 9.21 15.58
#